data_AF-A0A6V7IKH6-F1
#
_entry.id   AF-A0A6V7IKH6-F1
#
_cell.length_a   1.000
_cell.length_b   1.000
_cell.length_c   1.000
_cell.angle_alpha   90.00
_cell.angle_beta   90.00
_cell.angle_gamma   90.00
#
_symmetry.space_group_name_H-M   'P 1'
#
loop_
_entity.id
_entity.type
_entity.pdbx_description
1 polymer ?
#
loop_
_entity_poly.entity_id
_entity_poly.type
_entity_poly.pdbx_seq_one_letter_code
_entity_poly.pdbx_strand_id
1 'polypeptide(L)' 'MDFWDHPYYRPVKFCTSIIGLWPHQPRYQMIACRIVLFSMVGLQLISR' A
#
# COMPACT_ATOMS: atom_id res chain seq x y z
N MET A 1 -19.02 -14.05 -5.91
CA MET A 1 -17.64 -14.51 -5.68
C MET A 1 -16.71 -13.41 -6.13
N ASP A 2 -16.08 -12.73 -5.18
CA ASP A 2 -15.11 -11.68 -5.46
C ASP A 2 -13.89 -12.30 -6.14
N PHE A 3 -13.76 -12.05 -7.45
CA PHE A 3 -12.60 -12.44 -8.27
C PHE A 3 -11.25 -12.07 -7.61
N TRP A 4 -11.27 -10.99 -6.83
CA TRP A 4 -10.13 -10.42 -6.12
C TRP A 4 -9.81 -11.05 -4.76
N ASP A 5 -10.62 -11.98 -4.26
CA ASP A 5 -10.37 -12.69 -2.99
C ASP A 5 -9.48 -13.92 -3.15
N HIS A 6 -9.12 -14.26 -4.41
CA HIS A 6 -8.19 -15.35 -4.65
C HIS A 6 -6.80 -15.02 -4.07
N PRO A 7 -6.14 -15.96 -3.37
CA PRO A 7 -4.82 -15.73 -2.76
C PRO A 7 -3.76 -15.30 -3.77
N TYR A 8 -3.94 -15.65 -5.05
CA TYR A 8 -3.09 -15.20 -6.16
C TYR A 8 -3.04 -13.67 -6.31
N TYR A 9 -4.14 -12.98 -6.01
CA TYR A 9 -4.24 -11.52 -6.14
C TYR A 9 -3.87 -10.76 -4.86
N ARG A 10 -3.59 -11.46 -3.75
CA ARG A 10 -3.15 -10.81 -2.50
C ARG A 10 -1.86 -9.98 -2.65
N PRO A 11 -0.80 -10.45 -3.34
CA PRO A 11 0.41 -9.67 -3.51
C PRO A 11 0.14 -8.44 -4.37
N VAL A 12 -0.61 -8.62 -5.48
CA VAL A 12 -1.00 -7.53 -6.38
C VAL A 12 -1.80 -6.48 -5.62
N LYS A 13 -2.83 -6.91 -4.88
CA LYS A 13 -3.66 -6.06 -4.02
C LYS A 13 -2.82 -5.28 -3.01
N PHE A 14 -1.84 -5.92 -2.38
CA PHE A 14 -0.93 -5.28 -1.43
C PHE A 14 -0.05 -4.22 -2.11
N CYS A 15 0.62 -4.56 -3.21
CA CYS A 15 1.47 -3.64 -3.96
C CYS A 15 0.69 -2.44 -4.49
N THR A 16 -0.47 -2.67 -5.11
CA THR A 16 -1.34 -1.58 -5.60
C THR A 16 -1.91 -0.75 -4.46
N SER A 17 -2.12 -1.33 -3.27
CA SER A 17 -2.58 -0.59 -2.08
C SER A 17 -1.48 0.28 -1.48
N ILE A 18 -0.22 -0.16 -1.52
CA ILE A 18 0.92 0.65 -1.09
C ILE A 18 1.10 1.86 -2.00
N ILE A 19 1.00 1.65 -3.32
CA ILE A 19 1.13 2.70 -4.32
C ILE A 19 -0.10 3.63 -4.32
N GLY A 20 -1.19 3.26 -3.63
CA GLY A 20 -2.44 4.01 -3.61
C GLY A 20 -3.25 3.92 -4.91
N LEU A 21 -2.94 2.92 -5.74
CA LEU A 21 -3.62 2.62 -7.00
C LEU A 21 -4.85 1.73 -6.79
N TRP A 22 -4.99 1.11 -5.62
CA TRP A 22 -6.10 0.19 -5.35
C TRP A 22 -7.43 0.94 -5.15
N PRO A 23 -8.44 0.69 -6.00
CA PRO A 23 -9.66 1.51 -6.04
C PRO A 23 -10.59 1.31 -4.85
N HIS A 24 -10.49 0.15 -4.15
CA HIS A 24 -11.35 -0.21 -3.02
C HIS A 24 -10.55 -0.35 -1.72
N GLN A 25 -9.62 0.58 -1.49
CA GLN A 25 -8.82 0.59 -0.27
C GLN A 25 -9.58 1.32 0.84
N PRO A 26 -9.70 0.74 2.05
CA PRO A 26 -10.28 1.46 3.16
C PRO A 26 -9.34 2.58 3.62
N ARG A 27 -9.92 3.71 4.07
CA ARG A 27 -9.17 4.94 4.41
C ARG A 27 -8.01 4.72 5.38
N TYR A 28 -8.17 3.81 6.35
CA TYR A 28 -7.12 3.47 7.31
C TYR A 28 -5.88 2.84 6.65
N GLN A 29 -6.06 1.97 5.65
CA GLN A 29 -4.93 1.37 4.91
C GLN A 29 -4.22 2.39 4.04
N MET A 30 -4.95 3.35 3.44
CA MET A 30 -4.33 4.43 2.67
C MET A 30 -3.45 5.31 3.56
N ILE A 31 -3.93 5.67 4.75
CA ILE A 31 -3.16 6.48 5.71
C ILE A 31 -1.91 5.71 6.16
N ALA A 32 -2.05 4.43 6.50
CA ALA A 32 -0.92 3.59 6.89
C ALA A 32 0.15 3.49 5.78
N CYS A 33 -0.26 3.23 4.53
CA CYS A 33 0.67 3.14 3.41
C CYS A 33 1.41 4.46 3.16
N ARG A 34 0.69 5.60 3.25
CA ARG A 34 1.31 6.92 3.12
C ARG A 34 2.32 7.19 4.23
N ILE A 35 2.00 6.88 5.49
CA ILE A 35 2.93 7.05 6.62
C ILE A 35 4.20 6.22 6.41
N VAL A 36 4.08 4.96 5.97
CA VAL A 36 5.23 4.10 5.68
C VAL A 36 6.07 4.65 4.54
N LEU A 37 5.46 5.15 3.46
CA LEU A 37 6.18 5.79 2.37
C LEU A 37 6.91 7.05 2.83
N PHE A 38 6.24 7.91 3.60
CA PHE A 38 6.84 9.12 4.14
C PHE A 38 8.00 8.81 5.10
N SER A 39 7.87 7.79 5.95
CA SER A 39 8.95 7.40 6.86
C SER A 39 10.15 6.81 6.11
N MET A 40 9.92 5.98 5.08
CA MET A 40 10.99 5.47 4.22
C MET A 40 11.75 6.61 3.52
N VAL A 41 11.03 7.57 2.94
CA VAL A 41 11.63 8.74 2.28
C VAL A 41 12.38 9.62 3.28
N GLY A 42 11.80 9.85 4.46
CA GLY A 42 12.44 10.62 5.53
C GLY A 42 13.72 9.95 6.03
N LEU A 43 13.71 8.63 6.23
CA LEU A 43 14.90 7.86 6.60
C LEU A 43 15.98 7.91 5.51
N GLN A 44 15.61 7.83 4.23
CA GLN A 44 16.55 7.98 3.12
C GLN A 44 17.16 9.38 3.05
N LEU A 45 16.39 10.42 3.37
CA LEU A 45 16.89 11.80 3.43
C LEU A 45 17.81 12.03 4.63
N ILE A 46 17.54 11.41 5.78
CA ILE A 46 18.39 11.51 6.99
C ILE A 46 19.67 10.68 6.84
N SER A 47 19.59 9.54 6.17
CA SER A 47 20.72 8.64 5.94
C SER A 47 21.71 9.14 4.87
N ARG A 48 21.38 10.19 4.13
CA ARG A 48 22.19 10.76 3.05
C ARG A 48 22.87 12.04 3.51
#